data_AF-A0A538R712-F1
#
_entry.id   AF-A0A538R712-F1
#
_cell.length_a   1.000
_cell.length_b   1.000
_cell.length_c   1.000
_cell.angle_alpha   90.00
_cell.angle_beta   90.00
_cell.angle_gamma   90.00
#
_symmetry.space_group_name_H-M   'P 1'
#
loop_
_entity.id
_entity.type
_entity.pdbx_description
1 polymer ?
#
loop_
_entity_poly.entity_id
_entity_poly.type
_entity_poly.pdbx_seq_one_letter_code
_entity_poly.pdbx_strand_id
1 'polypeptide(L)'
;MSLSPLMRRRLASFRTSRRGYWSLWIFLALFVLSLGADLLANDRPLLVRQDGRLYVPVLRAYPETAFGGALPTEADYRDPYVQRLIAGRGWLV
;
A
#
# COMPACT_ATOMS: atom_id res chain seq x y z
N MET A 1 28.81 -14.87 -11.01
CA MET A 1 28.90 -15.27 -9.59
C MET A 1 28.69 -16.77 -9.48
N SER A 2 29.73 -17.57 -9.22
CA SER A 2 29.57 -19.02 -9.02
C SER A 2 29.19 -19.30 -7.56
N LEU A 3 28.09 -20.02 -7.34
CA LEU A 3 27.72 -20.48 -6.00
C LEU A 3 28.76 -21.49 -5.52
N SER A 4 29.35 -21.24 -4.34
CA SER A 4 30.33 -22.16 -3.76
C SER A 4 29.71 -23.55 -3.57
N PRO A 5 30.52 -24.63 -3.63
CA PRO A 5 30.02 -26.01 -3.47
C PRO A 5 29.27 -26.23 -2.15
N LEU A 6 29.69 -25.53 -1.08
CA LEU A 6 29.03 -25.54 0.22
C LEU A 6 27.64 -24.89 0.17
N MET A 7 27.50 -23.78 -0.54
CA MET A 7 26.22 -23.10 -0.72
C MET A 7 25.22 -23.98 -1.50
N ARG A 8 25.68 -24.67 -2.55
CA ARG A 8 24.85 -25.63 -3.30
C ARG A 8 24.35 -26.79 -2.44
N ARG A 9 25.22 -27.38 -1.62
CA ARG A 9 24.83 -28.46 -0.69
C ARG A 9 23.79 -27.98 0.32
N ARG A 10 23.98 -26.80 0.93
CA ARG A 10 22.99 -26.23 1.86
C ARG A 10 21.65 -25.96 1.19
N LEU A 11 21.65 -25.42 -0.02
CA LEU A 11 20.42 -25.17 -0.77
C LEU A 11 19.68 -26.47 -1.13
N ALA A 12 20.41 -27.52 -1.50
CA ALA A 12 19.84 -28.84 -1.73
C ALA A 12 19.21 -29.42 -0.45
N SER A 13 19.92 -29.41 0.69
CA SER A 13 19.39 -29.86 1.97
C SER A 13 18.16 -29.05 2.44
N PHE A 14 18.16 -27.75 2.18
CA PHE A 14 17.02 -26.88 2.46
C PHE A 14 15.80 -27.23 1.59
N ARG A 15 15.99 -27.48 0.29
CA ARG A 15 14.89 -27.90 -0.63
C ARG A 15 14.34 -29.29 -0.31
N THR A 16 15.17 -30.20 0.22
CA THR A 16 14.72 -31.53 0.69
C THR A 16 13.86 -31.44 1.96
N SER A 17 14.06 -30.38 2.75
CA SER A 17 13.32 -30.16 4.00
C SER A 17 11.93 -29.60 3.69
N ARG A 18 10.94 -30.48 3.49
CA ARG A 18 9.55 -30.10 3.18
C ARG A 18 9.01 -29.00 4.11
N ARG A 19 9.26 -29.12 5.42
CA ARG A 19 8.88 -28.12 6.43
C ARG A 19 9.54 -26.75 6.19
N GLY A 20 10.85 -26.73 5.97
CA GLY A 20 11.60 -25.49 5.71
C GLY A 20 11.17 -24.80 4.40
N TYR A 21 10.83 -25.58 3.38
CA TYR A 21 10.30 -25.05 2.12
C TYR A 21 8.91 -24.41 2.30
N TRP A 22 7.99 -25.06 3.01
CA TRP A 22 6.67 -24.50 3.31
C TRP A 22 6.76 -23.27 4.22
N SER A 23 7.60 -23.29 5.26
CA SER A 23 7.82 -22.12 6.11
C SER A 23 8.38 -20.93 5.34
N LEU A 24 9.27 -21.15 4.36
CA LEU A 24 9.76 -20.08 3.49
C LEU A 24 8.62 -19.44 2.70
N TRP A 25 7.73 -20.25 2.12
CA TRP A 25 6.59 -19.72 1.36
C TRP A 25 5.58 -18.99 2.23
N ILE A 26 5.26 -19.52 3.41
CA ILE A 26 4.38 -18.84 4.37
C ILE A 26 5.00 -17.51 4.79
N PHE A 27 6.28 -17.50 5.15
CA PHE A 27 7.00 -16.28 5.50
C PHE A 27 7.01 -15.29 4.34
N LEU A 28 7.32 -15.74 3.12
CA LEU A 28 7.36 -14.89 1.93
C LEU A 28 5.98 -14.29 1.63
N ALA A 29 4.91 -15.08 1.75
CA ALA A 29 3.54 -14.59 1.58
C ALA A 29 3.20 -13.53 2.63
N LEU A 30 3.46 -13.80 3.91
CA LEU A 30 3.24 -12.84 5.00
C LEU A 30 4.09 -11.57 4.83
N PHE A 31 5.34 -11.72 4.41
CA PHE A 31 6.26 -10.61 4.16
C PHE A 31 5.78 -9.74 3.00
N VAL A 32 5.41 -10.33 1.87
CA VAL A 32 4.86 -9.59 0.72
C VAL A 32 3.55 -8.90 1.08
N LEU A 33 2.67 -9.58 1.82
CA LEU A 33 1.44 -8.97 2.34
C LEU A 33 1.73 -7.81 3.31
N SER A 34 2.77 -7.90 4.15
CA SER A 34 3.16 -6.81 5.04
C SER A 34 3.73 -5.60 4.29
N LEU A 35 4.46 -5.82 3.20
CA LEU A 35 4.96 -4.73 2.35
C LEU A 35 3.81 -4.02 1.62
N GLY A 36 2.79 -4.79 1.22
CA GLY A 36 1.56 -4.27 0.63
C GLY A 36 0.50 -3.89 1.65
N ALA A 37 0.79 -3.91 2.96
CA ALA A 37 -0.22 -3.66 3.98
C ALA A 37 -0.73 -2.21 3.93
N ASP A 38 0.13 -1.25 3.59
CA ASP A 38 -0.27 0.15 3.36
C ASP A 38 -1.12 0.31 2.08
N LEU A 39 -1.00 -0.60 1.11
CA LEU A 39 -1.86 -0.62 -0.08
C LEU A 39 -3.17 -1.37 0.18
N LEU A 40 -3.15 -2.43 1.00
CA LEU A 40 -4.34 -3.18 1.42
C LEU A 40 -5.15 -2.43 2.48
N ALA A 41 -4.51 -1.63 3.32
CA ALA A 41 -5.13 -0.63 4.17
C ALA A 41 -5.61 0.52 3.28
N ASN A 42 -6.70 0.25 2.56
CA ASN A 42 -7.42 1.18 1.71
C ASN A 42 -8.05 2.31 2.55
N ASP A 43 -7.20 3.15 3.13
CA ASP A 43 -7.59 4.30 3.94
C ASP A 43 -7.70 5.55 3.05
N ARG A 44 -7.20 5.47 1.82
CA ARG A 44 -7.15 6.57 0.85
C ARG A 44 -7.75 6.12 -0.49
N PRO A 45 -8.57 6.96 -1.14
CA PRO A 45 -9.09 6.68 -2.48
C PRO A 45 -7.95 6.62 -3.50
N LEU A 46 -8.13 5.82 -4.55
CA LEU A 46 -7.21 5.72 -5.69
C LEU A 46 -7.16 7.05 -6.44
N LEU A 47 -8.32 7.64 -6.69
CA LEU A 47 -8.48 8.86 -7.46
C LEU A 47 -9.50 9.79 -6.82
N VAL A 48 -9.18 11.08 -6.83
CA VAL A 48 -10.10 12.14 -6.39
C VAL A 48 -10.16 13.20 -7.47
N ARG A 49 -11.37 13.52 -7.92
CA ARG A 49 -11.59 14.64 -8.83
C ARG A 49 -12.40 15.71 -8.13
N GLN A 50 -11.91 16.95 -8.13
CA GLN A 50 -12.64 18.09 -7.57
C GLN A 50 -12.30 19.35 -8.38
N ASP A 51 -13.29 20.16 -8.73
CA ASP A 51 -13.10 21.44 -9.45
C ASP A 51 -12.22 21.32 -10.71
N GLY A 52 -12.36 20.21 -11.44
CA GLY A 52 -11.61 19.95 -12.68
C GLY A 52 -10.16 19.48 -12.48
N ARG A 53 -9.67 19.40 -11.24
CA ARG A 53 -8.37 18.84 -10.89
C ARG A 53 -8.49 17.36 -10.50
N LEU A 54 -7.46 16.59 -10.85
CA LEU A 54 -7.36 15.17 -10.54
C LEU A 54 -6.21 14.96 -9.57
N TYR A 55 -6.48 14.27 -8.47
CA TYR A 55 -5.55 13.95 -7.40
C TYR A 55 -5.43 12.43 -7.28
N VAL A 56 -4.24 11.96 -6.89
CA VAL A 56 -3.93 10.52 -6.77
C VAL A 56 -3.43 10.22 -5.35
N PRO A 57 -4.33 10.17 -4.34
CA PRO A 57 -3.95 10.10 -2.92
C PRO A 57 -3.19 8.84 -2.52
N VAL A 58 -3.34 7.77 -3.30
CA VAL A 58 -2.59 6.51 -3.13
C VAL A 58 -1.09 6.67 -3.42
N LEU A 59 -0.68 7.68 -4.21
CA LEU A 59 0.73 7.95 -4.54
C LEU A 59 1.29 9.19 -3.81
N ARG A 60 0.44 10.13 -3.41
CA ARG A 60 0.84 11.37 -2.74
C ARG A 60 -0.13 11.79 -1.64
N ALA A 61 0.44 12.24 -0.52
CA ALA A 61 -0.29 12.95 0.50
C ALA A 61 -0.72 14.34 0.00
N TYR A 62 -2.01 14.66 0.19
CA TYR A 62 -2.55 16.00 -0.11
C TYR A 62 -3.15 16.58 1.18
N PRO A 63 -2.93 17.88 1.46
CA PRO A 63 -3.53 18.52 2.61
C PRO A 63 -5.03 18.74 2.41
N GLU A 64 -5.79 18.82 3.49
CA GLU A 64 -7.24 19.10 3.45
C GLU A 64 -7.57 20.42 2.76
N THR A 65 -6.69 21.42 2.90
CA THR A 65 -6.80 22.71 2.18
C THR A 65 -6.81 22.57 0.67
N ALA A 66 -6.22 21.50 0.10
CA ALA A 66 -6.26 21.25 -1.34
C ALA A 66 -7.68 20.96 -1.84
N PHE A 67 -8.57 20.53 -0.94
CA PHE A 67 -9.96 20.25 -1.23
C PHE A 67 -10.92 21.36 -0.79
N GLY A 68 -10.40 22.46 -0.22
CA GLY A 68 -11.20 23.56 0.32
C GLY A 68 -11.47 23.48 1.83
N GLY A 69 -10.75 22.60 2.54
CA GLY A 69 -10.85 22.45 3.98
C GLY A 69 -10.01 23.48 4.75
N ALA A 70 -10.08 23.41 6.08
CA ALA A 70 -9.45 24.41 6.95
C ALA A 70 -8.08 23.97 7.49
N LEU A 71 -7.80 22.66 7.52
CA LEU A 71 -6.61 22.12 8.16
C LEU A 71 -5.43 21.99 7.18
N PRO A 72 -4.23 22.49 7.52
CA PRO A 72 -3.02 22.28 6.73
C PRO A 72 -2.40 20.89 6.94
N THR A 73 -3.17 19.94 7.46
CA THR A 73 -2.77 18.54 7.67
C THR A 73 -3.21 17.68 6.50
N GLU A 74 -2.66 16.47 6.40
CA GLU A 74 -3.10 15.49 5.42
C GLU A 74 -4.61 15.22 5.52
N ALA A 75 -5.28 15.18 4.37
CA ALA A 75 -6.71 14.96 4.29
C ALA A 75 -7.08 13.54 4.74
N ASP A 76 -7.97 13.43 5.73
CA ASP A 76 -8.56 12.15 6.13
C ASP A 76 -9.78 11.84 5.26
N TYR A 77 -9.62 10.98 4.25
CA TYR A 77 -10.71 10.62 3.33
C TYR A 77 -11.77 9.72 3.97
N ARG A 78 -11.56 9.23 5.19
CA ARG A 78 -12.58 8.52 5.98
C ARG A 78 -13.47 9.46 6.77
N ASP A 79 -13.04 10.70 6.99
CA ASP A 79 -13.84 11.70 7.66
C ASP A 79 -15.05 12.09 6.78
N PRO A 80 -16.30 11.93 7.28
CA PRO A 80 -17.49 12.40 6.57
C PRO A 80 -17.43 13.88 6.15
N TYR A 81 -16.68 14.73 6.86
CA TYR A 81 -16.46 16.13 6.50
C TYR A 81 -15.71 16.27 5.18
N VAL A 82 -14.55 15.61 5.05
CA VAL A 82 -13.72 15.61 3.84
C VAL A 82 -14.47 14.99 2.66
N GLN A 83 -15.21 13.90 2.90
CA GLN A 83 -16.04 13.28 1.87
C GLN A 83 -17.10 14.23 1.32
N ARG A 84 -17.78 15.00 2.19
CA ARG A 84 -18.78 16.00 1.76
C ARG A 84 -18.16 17.16 0.98
N LEU A 85 -16.99 17.60 1.42
CA LEU A 85 -16.24 18.67 0.77
C LEU A 85 -15.87 18.28 -0.68
N ILE A 86 -15.42 17.04 -0.88
CA ILE A 86 -15.08 16.51 -2.20
C ILE A 86 -16.34 16.22 -3.02
N ALA A 87 -17.36 15.58 -2.43
CA ALA A 87 -18.61 15.24 -3.11
C ALA A 87 -19.40 16.46 -3.59
N GLY A 88 -19.23 17.62 -2.95
CA GLY A 88 -19.89 18.87 -3.36
C GLY A 88 -19.54 19.33 -4.77
N ARG A 89 -18.35 18.99 -5.29
CA ARG A 89 -17.86 19.41 -6.62
C ARG A 89 -17.01 18.34 -7.32
N GLY A 90 -17.22 17.08 -6.97
CA GLY A 90 -16.25 16.04 -7.23
C GLY A 90 -16.71 14.63 -6.88
N TRP A 91 -15.78 13.68 -7.00
CA TRP A 91 -15.99 12.28 -6.65
C TRP A 91 -14.68 11.60 -6.24
N LEU A 92 -14.81 10.46 -5.57
CA LEU A 92 -13.75 9.62 -5.03
C LEU A 92 -13.93 8.22 -5.63
N VAL A 93 -12.84 7.56 -6.06
CA VAL A 93 -12.80 6.14 -6.49
C VAL A 93 -11.65 5.43 -5.79
#